data_AF-W1YS80-F1
#
_entry.id   AF-W1YS80-F1
#
_cell.length_a   1.000
_cell.length_b   1.000
_cell.length_c   1.000
_cell.angle_alpha   90.00
_cell.angle_beta   90.00
_cell.angle_gamma   90.00
#
_symmetry.space_group_name_H-M   'P 1'
#
loop_
_entity.id
_entity.type
_entity.pdbx_description
1 polymer ?
#
loop_
_entity_poly.entity_id
_entity_poly.type
_entity_poly.pdbx_seq_one_letter_code
_entity_poly.pdbx_strand_id
1 'polypeptide(L)'
;EKYVDDEADDDRLEEPEILVTYEAWIESTDQLFDNERVTDEELLEEDKEDGMWQVEIMAHLVADNGTYFTREELLFKLHNLMANKELGDHVFFEGIEYEGHECEGYGLI
;
A
#
# COMPACT_ATOMS: atom_id res chain seq x y z
N GLU A 1 42.12 6.27 1.83
CA GLU A 1 41.16 7.37 1.99
C GLU A 1 39.95 6.80 2.72
N LYS A 2 39.50 7.46 3.80
CA LYS A 2 38.33 7.03 4.57
C LYS A 2 37.12 7.52 3.78
N TYR A 3 36.31 6.62 3.26
CA TYR A 3 34.99 6.99 2.75
C TYR A 3 34.26 7.71 3.88
N VAL A 4 34.07 9.00 3.72
CA VAL A 4 33.22 9.78 4.61
C VAL A 4 31.83 9.55 4.05
N ASP A 5 31.11 8.68 4.72
CA ASP A 5 29.69 8.45 4.50
C ASP A 5 28.95 9.62 5.14
N ASP A 6 28.97 10.78 4.46
CA ASP A 6 28.30 12.02 4.89
C ASP A 6 26.84 12.07 4.38
N GLU A 7 26.24 10.94 3.98
CA GLU A 7 24.80 10.81 3.67
C GLU A 7 24.11 9.72 4.52
N ALA A 8 24.56 9.51 5.75
CA ALA A 8 23.89 8.64 6.72
C ALA A 8 22.68 9.30 7.42
N ASP A 9 22.07 10.32 6.82
CA ASP A 9 21.00 11.11 7.42
C ASP A 9 19.84 11.25 6.42
N ASP A 10 19.09 10.17 6.26
CA ASP A 10 17.78 10.08 6.90
C ASP A 10 16.91 9.03 6.23
N ASP A 11 16.80 7.87 6.87
CA ASP A 11 16.12 6.70 6.35
C ASP A 11 14.57 6.82 6.37
N ARG A 12 14.06 8.03 6.59
CA ARG A 12 12.64 8.35 6.81
C ARG A 12 12.00 8.78 5.49
N LEU A 13 10.72 8.43 5.33
CA LEU A 13 9.91 8.93 4.24
C LEU A 13 9.24 10.22 4.74
N GLU A 14 9.71 11.37 4.24
CA GLU A 14 9.28 12.71 4.66
C GLU A 14 7.83 13.05 4.28
N GLU A 15 7.16 12.16 3.55
CA GLU A 15 5.76 12.31 3.17
C GLU A 15 4.88 11.86 4.35
N PRO A 16 4.02 12.74 4.90
CA PRO A 16 3.20 12.42 6.07
C PRO A 16 2.06 11.46 5.76
N GLU A 17 1.66 11.38 4.48
CA GLU A 17 0.53 10.58 3.99
C GLU A 17 0.89 9.95 2.65
N ILE A 18 0.59 8.67 2.49
CA ILE A 18 0.80 7.92 1.23
C ILE A 18 -0.42 7.09 0.87
N LEU A 19 -0.60 6.87 -0.42
CA LEU A 19 -1.56 5.92 -0.97
C LEU A 19 -0.82 4.71 -1.49
N VAL A 20 -1.29 3.52 -1.14
CA VAL A 20 -0.69 2.24 -1.53
C VAL A 20 -1.75 1.41 -2.22
N THR A 21 -1.48 0.99 -3.45
CA THR A 21 -2.37 0.14 -4.22
C THR A 21 -1.83 -1.27 -4.30
N TYR A 22 -2.68 -2.26 -4.05
CA TYR A 22 -2.32 -3.68 -4.14
C TYR A 22 -3.52 -4.55 -4.53
N GLU A 23 -3.24 -5.69 -5.13
CA GLU A 23 -4.26 -6.67 -5.51
C GLU A 23 -4.47 -7.69 -4.39
N ALA A 24 -5.73 -8.05 -4.13
CA ALA A 24 -6.08 -9.11 -3.19
C ALA A 24 -7.39 -9.80 -3.54
N TRP A 25 -7.56 -11.01 -3.02
CA TRP A 25 -8.81 -11.76 -3.08
C TRP A 25 -9.60 -11.56 -1.78
N ILE A 26 -10.86 -11.14 -1.90
CA ILE A 26 -11.77 -10.91 -0.75
C ILE A 26 -13.10 -11.66 -0.90
N GLU A 27 -13.61 -12.20 0.20
CA GLU A 27 -14.96 -12.77 0.30
C GLU A 27 -16.01 -11.65 0.40
N SER A 28 -15.65 -10.52 1.01
CA SER A 28 -16.54 -9.37 1.20
C SER A 28 -15.76 -8.10 1.52
N THR A 29 -16.42 -6.95 1.37
CA THR A 29 -15.88 -5.65 1.76
C THR A 29 -15.69 -5.51 3.28
N ASP A 30 -16.23 -6.41 4.10
CA ASP A 30 -16.00 -6.43 5.56
C ASP A 30 -14.55 -6.79 5.93
N GLN A 31 -13.76 -7.32 4.99
CA GLN A 31 -12.33 -7.58 5.16
C GLN A 31 -11.45 -6.32 4.95
N LEU A 32 -12.02 -5.23 4.45
CA LEU A 32 -11.31 -3.97 4.27
C LEU A 32 -11.11 -3.29 5.62
N PHE A 33 -9.92 -2.75 5.85
CA PHE A 33 -9.66 -1.86 6.98
C PHE A 33 -10.31 -0.49 6.73
N ASP A 34 -10.54 0.29 7.80
CA ASP A 34 -11.16 1.62 7.71
C ASP A 34 -10.42 2.59 6.77
N ASN A 35 -9.13 2.35 6.54
CA ASN A 35 -8.27 3.15 5.67
C ASN A 35 -8.14 2.57 4.24
N GLU A 36 -8.94 1.57 3.88
CA GLU A 36 -8.92 0.90 2.57
C GLU A 36 -10.19 1.15 1.78
N ARG A 37 -10.08 1.09 0.45
CA ARG A 37 -11.21 1.08 -0.47
C ARG A 37 -10.87 0.26 -1.71
N VAL A 38 -11.87 -0.37 -2.31
CA VAL A 38 -11.72 -0.95 -3.66
C VAL A 38 -11.69 0.20 -4.67
N THR A 39 -10.76 0.18 -5.62
CA THR A 39 -10.62 1.26 -6.62
C THR A 39 -11.66 1.15 -7.74
N ASP A 40 -12.09 -0.06 -8.07
CA ASP A 40 -13.15 -0.34 -9.05
C ASP A 40 -14.30 -1.14 -8.42
N GLU A 41 -15.32 -0.43 -7.93
CA GLU A 41 -16.49 -1.05 -7.30
C GLU A 41 -17.36 -1.84 -8.30
N GLU A 42 -17.25 -1.60 -9.61
CA GLU A 42 -18.01 -2.34 -10.61
C GLU A 42 -17.59 -3.83 -10.65
N LEU A 43 -16.35 -4.15 -10.26
CA LEU A 43 -15.85 -5.53 -10.12
C LEU A 43 -16.64 -6.34 -9.08
N LEU A 44 -17.24 -5.69 -8.08
CA LEU A 44 -18.07 -6.37 -7.08
C LEU A 44 -19.45 -6.78 -7.62
N GLU A 45 -19.81 -6.33 -8.82
CA GLU A 45 -20.99 -6.79 -9.55
C GLU A 45 -20.71 -8.06 -10.39
N GLU A 46 -19.43 -8.45 -10.56
CA GLU A 46 -19.03 -9.65 -11.29
C GLU A 46 -19.20 -10.94 -10.46
N ASP A 47 -19.33 -12.07 -11.15
CA ASP A 47 -19.39 -13.38 -10.53
C ASP A 47 -18.04 -13.72 -9.87
N LYS A 48 -18.10 -14.14 -8.61
CA LYS A 48 -16.94 -14.56 -7.84
C LYS A 48 -16.26 -15.80 -8.43
N GLU A 49 -14.93 -15.82 -8.44
CA GLU A 49 -14.15 -17.03 -8.67
C GLU A 49 -13.87 -17.71 -7.32
N ASP A 50 -14.26 -18.98 -7.20
CA ASP A 50 -14.16 -19.76 -5.95
C ASP A 50 -14.73 -19.08 -4.69
N GLY A 51 -15.71 -18.20 -4.86
CA GLY A 51 -16.37 -17.46 -3.77
C GLY A 51 -15.66 -16.16 -3.36
N MET A 52 -14.62 -15.77 -4.10
CA MET A 52 -13.79 -14.59 -3.86
C MET A 52 -13.88 -13.61 -5.04
N TRP A 53 -13.70 -12.32 -4.78
CA TRP A 53 -13.43 -11.31 -5.81
C TRP A 53 -11.94 -10.98 -5.81
N GLN A 54 -11.31 -10.97 -6.97
CA GLN A 54 -10.01 -10.33 -7.18
C GLN A 54 -10.24 -8.83 -7.33
N VAL A 55 -9.70 -8.04 -6.42
CA VAL A 55 -9.90 -6.60 -6.39
C VAL A 55 -8.58 -5.87 -6.23
N GLU A 56 -8.53 -4.68 -6.79
CA GLU A 56 -7.50 -3.70 -6.50
C GLU A 56 -7.93 -2.84 -5.31
N ILE A 57 -7.11 -2.81 -4.26
CA ILE A 57 -7.36 -2.11 -3.01
C ILE A 57 -6.36 -0.96 -2.88
N MET A 58 -6.89 0.25 -2.66
CA MET A 58 -6.12 1.43 -2.30
C MET A 58 -6.22 1.68 -0.81
N ALA A 59 -5.08 1.67 -0.13
CA ALA A 59 -4.92 1.98 1.28
C ALA A 59 -4.32 3.37 1.48
N HIS A 60 -4.94 4.17 2.35
CA HIS A 60 -4.39 5.45 2.81
C HIS A 60 -3.63 5.24 4.11
N LEU A 61 -2.33 5.51 4.10
CA LEU A 61 -1.48 5.42 5.28
C LEU A 61 -1.10 6.82 5.73
N VAL A 62 -1.21 7.05 7.03
CA VAL A 62 -0.80 8.30 7.70
C VAL A 62 0.30 7.98 8.70
N ALA A 63 1.34 8.82 8.70
CA ALA A 63 2.45 8.72 9.64
C ALA A 63 1.95 8.95 11.08
N ASP A 64 2.42 8.13 12.02
CA ASP A 64 2.01 8.15 13.43
C ASP A 64 2.37 9.48 14.11
N ASN A 65 3.44 10.13 13.66
CA ASN A 65 3.87 11.46 14.12
C ASN A 65 3.22 12.62 13.32
N GLY A 66 2.46 12.32 12.25
CA GLY A 66 1.85 13.27 11.34
C GLY A 66 2.83 14.06 10.46
N THR A 67 4.09 13.64 10.38
CA THR A 67 5.15 14.35 9.64
C THR A 67 5.95 13.47 8.69
N TYR A 68 6.34 12.26 9.10
CA TYR A 68 7.16 11.35 8.28
C TYR A 68 6.99 9.92 8.76
N PHE A 69 7.15 8.95 7.87
CA PHE A 69 7.23 7.54 8.27
C PHE A 69 8.66 7.16 8.65
N THR A 70 8.80 6.44 9.76
CA THR A 70 10.01 5.63 9.98
C THR A 70 9.94 4.36 9.14
N ARG A 71 11.08 3.75 8.82
CA ARG A 71 11.09 2.46 8.09
C ARG A 71 10.30 1.37 8.81
N GLU A 72 10.49 1.26 10.12
CA GLU A 72 9.84 0.23 10.94
C GLU A 72 8.32 0.40 10.90
N GLU A 73 7.85 1.63 11.03
CA GLU A 73 6.43 1.98 10.95
C GLU A 73 5.85 1.69 9.56
N LEU A 74 6.51 2.16 8.50
CA LEU A 74 6.06 1.94 7.13
C LEU A 74 5.94 0.45 6.82
N LEU A 75 6.98 -0.33 7.12
CA LEU A 75 6.98 -1.78 6.91
C LEU A 75 5.91 -2.48 7.76
N PHE A 76 5.71 -2.04 9.00
CA PHE A 76 4.67 -2.58 9.86
C PHE A 76 3.26 -2.31 9.30
N LYS A 77 2.99 -1.08 8.87
CA LYS A 77 1.70 -0.70 8.26
C LYS A 77 1.46 -1.47 6.97
N LEU A 78 2.43 -1.54 6.06
CA LEU A 78 2.35 -2.33 4.83
C LEU A 78 2.09 -3.82 5.11
N HIS A 79 2.77 -4.40 6.10
CA HIS A 79 2.51 -5.78 6.50
C HIS A 79 1.11 -6.00 7.08
N ASN A 80 0.54 -5.01 7.77
CA ASN A 80 -0.80 -5.11 8.31
C ASN A 80 -1.88 -5.04 7.23
N LEU A 81 -1.67 -4.30 6.12
CA LEU A 81 -2.63 -4.27 5.00
C LEU A 81 -2.90 -5.68 4.44
N MET A 82 -1.84 -6.50 4.41
CA MET A 82 -1.89 -7.90 3.97
C MET A 82 -2.56 -8.86 4.95
N ALA A 83 -2.87 -8.44 6.18
CA ALA A 83 -3.50 -9.31 7.16
C ALA A 83 -4.96 -9.60 6.81
N ASN A 84 -5.39 -10.84 7.02
CA ASN A 84 -6.77 -11.32 6.81
C ASN A 84 -7.27 -11.24 5.35
N LYS A 85 -6.35 -11.23 4.38
CA LYS A 85 -6.65 -11.26 2.95
C LYS A 85 -5.88 -12.40 2.28
N GLU A 86 -6.44 -12.98 1.22
CA GLU A 86 -5.75 -13.96 0.39
C GLU A 86 -5.06 -13.21 -0.76
N LEU A 87 -3.74 -13.33 -0.87
CA LEU A 87 -2.94 -12.51 -1.79
C LEU A 87 -2.54 -13.26 -3.07
N GLY A 88 -3.11 -14.46 -3.28
CA GLY A 88 -2.76 -15.32 -4.41
C GLY A 88 -1.31 -15.80 -4.39
N ASP A 89 -0.80 -16.18 -5.57
CA ASP A 89 0.53 -16.78 -5.74
C ASP A 89 1.68 -15.75 -5.73
N HIS A 90 1.37 -14.47 -6.00
CA HIS A 90 2.36 -13.39 -6.09
C HIS A 90 1.84 -12.14 -5.40
N VAL A 91 2.61 -11.64 -4.43
CA VAL A 91 2.27 -10.42 -3.69
C VAL A 91 3.19 -9.29 -4.14
N PHE A 92 2.62 -8.27 -4.76
CA PHE A 92 3.31 -7.05 -5.14
C PHE A 92 2.43 -5.83 -4.88
N PHE A 93 3.07 -4.68 -4.64
CA PHE A 93 2.38 -3.39 -4.61
C PHE A 93 2.43 -2.81 -6.02
N GLU A 94 1.29 -2.39 -6.54
CA GLU A 94 1.20 -1.84 -7.89
C GLU A 94 1.69 -0.39 -7.96
N GLY A 95 1.52 0.35 -6.85
CA GLY A 95 1.94 1.74 -6.76
C GLY A 95 2.05 2.23 -5.32
N ILE A 96 2.95 3.18 -5.12
CA ILE A 96 2.97 4.07 -3.95
C ILE A 96 2.88 5.48 -4.50
N GLU A 97 1.81 6.19 -4.13
CA GLU A 97 1.56 7.57 -4.52
C GLU A 97 1.64 8.48 -3.30
N TYR A 98 2.12 9.71 -3.50
CA TYR A 98 2.16 10.74 -2.46
C TYR A 98 0.97 11.68 -2.65
N GLU A 99 0.23 11.94 -1.57
CA GLU A 99 -0.97 12.78 -1.66
C GLU A 99 -0.58 14.22 -2.02
N GLY A 100 -0.96 14.69 -3.22
CA GLY A 100 -0.66 16.05 -3.70
C GLY A 100 0.55 16.17 -4.65
N HIS A 101 1.20 15.06 -5.00
CA HIS A 101 2.23 15.01 -6.05
C HIS A 101 1.74 14.16 -7.22
N GLU A 102 1.63 14.75 -8.42
CA GLU A 102 1.54 13.95 -9.66
C GLU A 102 2.87 13.19 -9.81
N CYS A 103 2.92 11.94 -9.38
CA CYS A 103 4.06 11.08 -9.68
C CYS A 103 4.01 10.71 -11.17
N GLU A 104 4.95 11.24 -11.96
CA GLU A 104 5.29 10.69 -13.26
C GLU A 104 5.70 9.23 -13.04
N GLY A 105 4.85 8.30 -13.51
CA GLY A 105 4.96 6.87 -13.21
C GLY A 105 6.35 6.30 -13.47
N TYR A 106 7.03 5.92 -12.39
CA TYR A 106 8.12 4.96 -12.45
C TYR A 106 7.58 3.62 -11.97
N GLY A 107 6.83 2.95 -12.86
CA GLY A 107 6.53 1.54 -12.72
C GLY A 107 7.83 0.76 -12.69
N LEU A 108 8.15 0.18 -11.54
CA LEU A 108 9.20 -0.82 -11.42
C LEU A 108 8.60 -2.17 -11.85
N ILE A 109 8.79 -2.47 -13.14
CA ILE A 109 8.71 -3.81 -13.74
C ILE A 109 9.94 -4.64 -13.40
#